data_AF-A0A9V1FHJ7-F1
#
_entry.id   AF-A0A9V1FHJ7-F1
#
_cell.length_a   1.000
_cell.length_b   1.000
_cell.length_c   1.000
_cell.angle_alpha   90.00
_cell.angle_beta   90.00
_cell.angle_gamma   90.00
#
_symmetry.space_group_name_H-M   'P 1'
#
loop_
_entity.id
_entity.type
_entity.pdbx_description
1 polymer ?
#
loop_
_entity_poly.entity_id
_entity_poly.type
_entity_poly.pdbx_seq_one_letter_code
_entity_poly.pdbx_strand_id
1 'polypeptide(L)'
;MGEKRKRQQKLGNVPRIPCIRVPSSALETSLLKDLTQGQQRYFYSIMRIYNSRPQWEALQNRYIHSLRHQQLLGHITQQEALACAAVLRDSTKRASAKLGSSTELELIMTQAKEFVHASFPGS
;
A
#
# COMPACT_ATOMS: atom_id res chain seq x y z
N MET A 1 -11.58 0.58 57.24
CA MET A 1 -10.30 0.36 56.54
C MET A 1 -10.62 -0.26 55.18
N GLY A 2 -10.76 0.56 54.13
CA GLY A 2 -11.32 0.16 52.85
C GLY A 2 -10.28 -0.48 51.92
N GLU A 3 -10.54 -1.72 51.53
CA GLU A 3 -9.73 -2.49 50.57
C GLU A 3 -9.73 -1.82 49.18
N LYS A 4 -8.56 -1.34 48.74
CA LYS A 4 -8.34 -0.93 47.35
C LYS A 4 -8.24 -2.18 46.47
N ARG A 5 -9.39 -2.72 46.04
CA ARG A 5 -9.43 -3.73 44.97
C ARG A 5 -8.81 -3.14 43.69
N LYS A 6 -7.63 -3.65 43.33
CA LYS A 6 -6.96 -3.43 42.05
C LYS A 6 -7.95 -3.65 40.91
N ARG A 7 -8.32 -2.60 40.19
CA ARG A 7 -8.88 -2.71 38.83
C ARG A 7 -7.76 -3.18 37.90
N GLN A 8 -7.45 -4.47 37.92
CA GLN A 8 -6.97 -5.12 36.70
C GLN A 8 -8.23 -5.43 35.88
N GLN A 9 -8.70 -4.43 35.13
CA GLN A 9 -9.63 -4.69 34.05
C GLN A 9 -8.88 -5.57 33.04
N LYS A 10 -9.26 -6.85 32.97
CA LYS A 10 -8.85 -7.76 31.90
C LYS A 10 -9.29 -7.13 30.58
N LEU A 11 -8.36 -6.51 29.85
CA LEU A 11 -8.54 -6.13 28.45
C LEU A 11 -8.52 -7.39 27.58
N GLY A 12 -9.49 -8.28 27.81
CA GLY A 12 -9.50 -9.63 27.25
C GLY A 12 -9.88 -9.71 25.77
N ASN A 13 -10.39 -8.63 25.17
CA ASN A 13 -10.86 -8.61 23.78
C ASN A 13 -10.79 -7.20 23.18
N VAL A 14 -9.65 -6.52 23.30
CA VAL A 14 -9.41 -5.35 22.44
C VAL A 14 -8.92 -5.90 21.09
N PRO A 15 -9.56 -5.55 19.96
CA PRO A 15 -9.05 -5.91 18.65
C PRO A 15 -7.61 -5.42 18.56
N ARG A 16 -6.66 -6.36 18.57
CA ARG A 16 -5.25 -6.02 18.49
C ARG A 16 -4.99 -5.69 17.03
N ILE A 17 -5.05 -4.39 16.70
CA ILE A 17 -4.73 -3.90 15.37
C ILE A 17 -3.35 -4.46 15.03
N PRO A 18 -3.22 -5.28 13.97
CA PRO A 18 -1.95 -5.84 13.58
C PRO A 18 -0.96 -4.70 13.40
N CYS A 19 0.15 -4.74 14.15
CA CYS A 19 1.19 -3.75 14.02
C CYS A 19 1.68 -3.75 12.57
N ILE A 20 1.64 -2.59 11.90
CA ILE A 20 2.12 -2.45 10.53
C ILE A 20 3.61 -2.76 10.53
N ARG A 21 3.97 -3.88 9.90
CA ARG A 21 5.36 -4.30 9.74
C ARG A 21 5.90 -3.67 8.46
N VAL A 22 6.92 -2.84 8.62
CA VAL A 22 7.70 -2.34 7.48
C VAL A 22 8.58 -3.49 7.00
N PRO A 23 8.46 -3.92 5.74
CA PRO A 23 9.33 -4.96 5.18
C PRO A 23 10.79 -4.51 5.21
N SER A 24 11.72 -5.45 5.40
CA SER A 24 13.16 -5.14 5.38
C SER A 24 13.60 -4.48 4.08
N SER A 25 13.02 -4.86 2.93
CA SER A 25 13.28 -4.23 1.64
C SER A 25 12.89 -2.74 1.58
N ALA A 26 11.93 -2.31 2.40
CA ALA A 26 11.54 -0.90 2.48
C ALA A 26 12.44 -0.13 3.46
N LEU A 27 12.95 -0.77 4.52
CA LEU A 27 13.86 -0.14 5.49
C LEU A 27 15.17 0.32 4.83
N GLU A 28 15.65 -0.41 3.82
CA GLU A 28 16.87 -0.07 3.08
C GLU A 28 16.69 1.12 2.09
N THR A 29 15.49 1.68 1.99
CA THR A 29 15.26 2.86 1.12
C THR A 29 15.76 4.14 1.80
N SER A 30 16.38 5.04 1.03
CA SER A 30 16.82 6.36 1.51
C SER A 30 15.67 7.18 2.12
N LEU A 31 14.44 6.93 1.68
CA LEU A 31 13.21 7.53 2.19
C LEU A 31 12.91 7.16 3.65
N LEU A 32 13.23 5.95 4.11
CA LEU A 32 12.95 5.51 5.49
C LEU A 32 14.15 5.57 6.43
N LYS A 33 15.34 5.83 5.87
CA LYS A 33 16.57 6.06 6.61
C LYS A 33 16.43 7.27 7.55
N ASP A 34 17.07 7.17 8.71
CA ASP A 34 17.14 8.21 9.76
C ASP A 34 15.82 8.53 10.48
N LEU A 35 14.77 7.74 10.25
CA LEU A 35 13.51 7.80 10.98
C LEU A 35 13.49 6.81 12.15
N THR A 36 12.86 7.18 13.27
CA THR A 36 12.59 6.24 14.37
C THR A 36 11.63 5.13 13.94
N GLN A 37 11.60 4.00 14.65
CA GLN A 37 10.70 2.89 14.34
C GLN A 37 9.21 3.29 14.31
N GLY A 38 8.82 4.30 15.10
CA GLY A 38 7.47 4.88 15.07
C GLY A 38 7.21 5.66 13.78
N GLN A 39 8.11 6.58 13.43
CA GLN A 39 8.04 7.39 12.21
C GLN A 39 8.11 6.53 10.94
N GLN A 40 8.97 5.52 10.91
CA GLN A 40 9.06 4.57 9.79
C GLN A 40 7.72 3.88 9.53
N ARG A 41 7.07 3.37 10.58
CA ARG A 41 5.75 2.73 10.45
C ARG A 41 4.68 3.70 9.98
N TYR A 42 4.67 4.92 10.51
CA TYR A 42 3.73 5.96 10.10
C TYR A 42 3.92 6.36 8.64
N PHE A 43 5.15 6.72 8.26
CA PHE A 43 5.50 7.15 6.92
C PHE A 43 5.31 6.04 5.87
N TYR A 44 5.71 4.81 6.18
CA TYR A 44 5.46 3.65 5.33
C TYR A 44 3.96 3.40 5.10
N SER A 45 3.12 3.63 6.12
CA SER A 45 1.67 3.48 5.98
C SER A 45 1.07 4.49 5.02
N ILE A 46 1.57 5.73 5.04
CA ILE A 46 1.17 6.79 4.10
C ILE A 46 1.63 6.43 2.70
N MET A 47 2.92 6.11 2.51
CA MET A 47 3.45 5.67 1.22
C MET A 47 2.63 4.52 0.62
N ARG A 48 2.21 3.56 1.44
CA ARG A 48 1.42 2.41 1.00
C ARG A 48 0.01 2.78 0.51
N ILE A 49 -0.61 3.82 1.06
CA ILE A 49 -1.92 4.33 0.60
C ILE A 49 -1.79 4.97 -0.79
N TYR A 50 -0.71 5.72 -1.01
CA TYR A 50 -0.44 6.37 -2.30
C TYR A 50 0.18 5.44 -3.34
N ASN A 51 0.65 4.26 -2.93
CA ASN A 51 1.13 3.23 -3.85
C ASN A 51 -0.05 2.54 -4.55
N SER A 52 -0.45 3.09 -5.68
CA SER A 52 -1.52 2.55 -6.52
C SER A 52 -1.10 1.32 -7.34
N ARG A 53 0.20 1.06 -7.50
CA ARG A 53 0.72 -0.05 -8.31
C ARG A 53 0.15 -1.43 -7.91
N PRO A 54 0.20 -1.87 -6.64
CA PRO A 54 -0.36 -3.17 -6.26
C PRO A 54 -1.89 -3.24 -6.47
N GLN A 55 -2.60 -2.12 -6.39
CA GLN A 55 -4.03 -2.06 -6.64
C GLN A 55 -4.34 -2.25 -8.13
N TRP A 56 -3.56 -1.60 -9.00
CA TRP A 56 -3.65 -1.79 -10.45
C TRP A 56 -3.31 -3.22 -10.89
N GLU A 57 -2.27 -3.83 -10.32
CA GLU A 57 -1.90 -5.23 -10.58
C GLU A 57 -3.02 -6.20 -10.14
N ALA A 58 -3.61 -5.98 -8.96
CA ALA A 58 -4.73 -6.78 -8.47
C ALA A 58 -5.97 -6.65 -9.37
N LEU A 59 -6.30 -5.43 -9.83
CA LEU A 59 -7.39 -5.18 -10.75
C LEU A 59 -7.16 -5.88 -12.10
N GLN A 60 -5.93 -5.78 -12.62
CA GLN A 60 -5.55 -6.45 -13.87
C GLN A 60 -5.74 -7.96 -13.80
N ASN A 61 -5.28 -8.59 -12.71
CA ASN A 61 -5.42 -10.03 -12.51
C ASN A 61 -6.89 -10.46 -12.46
N ARG A 62 -7.74 -9.71 -11.75
CA ARG A 62 -9.19 -9.97 -11.69
C ARG A 62 -9.82 -9.86 -13.07
N TYR A 63 -9.46 -8.85 -13.83
CA TYR A 63 -10.02 -8.65 -15.17
C TYR A 63 -9.59 -9.75 -16.15
N ILE A 64 -8.32 -10.15 -16.16
CA ILE A 64 -7.83 -11.27 -16.98
C ILE A 64 -8.56 -12.56 -16.62
N HIS A 65 -8.77 -12.81 -15.32
CA HIS A 65 -9.53 -13.96 -14.86
C HIS A 65 -10.98 -13.92 -15.38
N SER A 66 -11.65 -12.77 -15.28
CA SER A 66 -13.00 -12.58 -15.81
C SER A 66 -13.08 -12.80 -17.32
N LEU A 67 -12.12 -12.27 -18.08
CA LEU A 67 -12.07 -12.45 -19.54
C LEU A 67 -11.95 -13.93 -19.91
N ARG A 68 -11.06 -14.68 -19.24
CA ARG A 68 -10.92 -16.12 -19.46
C ARG A 68 -12.22 -16.86 -19.18
N HIS A 69 -12.90 -16.49 -18.10
CA HIS A 69 -14.19 -17.07 -17.75
C HIS A 69 -15.26 -16.77 -18.81
N GLN A 70 -15.36 -15.52 -19.26
CA GLN A 70 -16.30 -15.12 -20.33
C GLN A 70 -16.01 -15.83 -21.65
N GLN A 71 -14.73 -16.06 -21.96
CA GLN A 71 -14.33 -16.83 -23.14
C GLN A 71 -14.76 -18.30 -23.03
N LEU A 72 -14.59 -18.92 -21.86
CA LEU A 72 -15.05 -20.30 -21.62
C LEU A 72 -16.57 -20.44 -21.76
N LEU A 73 -17.33 -19.42 -21.33
CA LEU A 73 -18.78 -19.39 -21.44
C LEU A 73 -19.28 -19.07 -22.86
N GLY A 74 -18.38 -18.79 -23.80
CA GLY A 74 -18.73 -18.44 -25.19
C GLY A 74 -19.35 -17.05 -25.32
N HIS A 75 -19.28 -16.20 -24.29
CA HIS A 75 -19.77 -14.82 -24.36
C HIS A 75 -18.87 -13.92 -25.21
N ILE A 76 -17.58 -14.24 -25.28
CA ILE A 76 -16.60 -13.53 -26.08
C ILE A 76 -15.73 -14.52 -26.84
N THR A 77 -15.24 -14.08 -27.99
CA THR A 77 -14.28 -14.82 -28.78
C THR A 77 -12.87 -14.72 -28.19
N GLN A 78 -12.00 -15.66 -28.56
CA GLN A 78 -10.59 -15.61 -28.17
C GLN A 78 -9.89 -14.33 -28.65
N GLN A 79 -10.24 -13.85 -29.84
CA GLN A 79 -9.64 -12.65 -30.42
C GLN A 79 -10.02 -11.39 -29.64
N GLU A 80 -11.29 -11.29 -29.21
CA GLU A 80 -11.76 -10.19 -28.34
C GLU A 80 -11.08 -10.24 -26.96
N ALA A 81 -10.97 -11.43 -26.36
CA ALA A 81 -10.28 -11.59 -25.08
C ALA A 81 -8.80 -11.15 -25.17
N LEU A 82 -8.12 -11.50 -26.26
CA LEU A 82 -6.73 -11.09 -26.50
C LEU A 82 -6.60 -9.57 -26.74
N ALA A 83 -7.51 -8.97 -27.50
CA ALA A 83 -7.54 -7.54 -27.75
C ALA A 83 -7.73 -6.76 -26.43
N CYS A 84 -8.70 -7.16 -25.60
CA CYS A 84 -8.94 -6.55 -24.29
C CYS A 84 -7.74 -6.70 -23.35
N ALA A 85 -7.11 -7.88 -23.31
CA ALA A 85 -5.90 -8.10 -22.51
C ALA A 85 -4.72 -7.25 -22.99
N ALA A 86 -4.60 -6.98 -24.29
CA ALA A 86 -3.56 -6.08 -24.83
C ALA A 86 -3.77 -4.63 -24.38
N VAL A 87 -4.98 -4.10 -24.53
CA VAL A 87 -5.34 -2.74 -24.07
C VAL A 87 -5.05 -2.58 -22.58
N LEU A 88 -5.42 -3.57 -21.76
CA LEU A 88 -5.18 -3.55 -20.33
C LEU A 88 -3.69 -3.54 -19.97
N ARG A 89 -2.87 -4.35 -20.65
CA ARG A 89 -1.41 -4.33 -20.44
C ARG A 89 -0.81 -2.97 -20.76
N ASP A 90 -1.26 -2.34 -21.84
CA ASP A 90 -0.76 -1.03 -22.26
C ASP A 90 -1.23 0.10 -21.35
N SER A 91 -2.45 0.01 -20.79
CA SER A 91 -2.91 0.96 -19.78
C SER A 91 -2.11 0.80 -18.48
N THR A 92 -1.84 -0.42 -18.03
CA THR A 92 -1.02 -0.65 -16.83
C THR A 92 0.41 -0.13 -17.02
N LYS A 93 1.02 -0.38 -18.19
CA LYS A 93 2.35 0.16 -18.53
C LYS A 93 2.36 1.68 -18.49
N ARG A 94 1.36 2.34 -19.08
CA ARG A 94 1.25 3.80 -19.07
C ARG A 94 1.00 4.36 -17.66
N ALA A 95 0.14 3.72 -16.87
CA ALA A 95 -0.10 4.11 -15.48
C ALA A 95 1.16 3.95 -14.61
N SER A 96 1.90 2.85 -14.77
CA SER A 96 3.17 2.63 -14.05
C SER A 96 4.27 3.60 -14.50
N ALA A 97 4.36 3.91 -15.80
CA ALA A 97 5.34 4.87 -16.32
C ALA A 97 5.05 6.29 -15.82
N LYS A 98 3.77 6.67 -15.73
CA LYS A 98 3.35 7.94 -15.12
C LYS A 98 3.72 8.04 -13.64
N LEU A 99 3.72 6.91 -12.93
CA LEU A 99 4.16 6.85 -11.54
C LEU A 99 5.69 6.99 -11.39
N GLY A 100 6.46 6.35 -12.27
CA GLY A 100 7.93 6.41 -12.27
C GLY A 100 8.53 7.71 -12.80
N SER A 101 7.73 8.56 -13.45
CA SER A 101 8.14 9.88 -13.96
C SER A 101 7.56 11.05 -13.15
N SER A 102 6.70 10.77 -12.16
CA SER A 102 6.14 11.82 -11.31
C SER A 102 7.17 12.21 -10.25
N THR A 103 8.09 13.08 -10.65
CA THR A 103 8.94 13.90 -9.75
C THR A 103 8.12 14.56 -8.64
N GLU A 104 6.83 14.83 -8.91
CA GLU A 104 5.87 15.37 -7.97
C GLU A 104 5.55 14.42 -6.80
N LEU A 105 5.36 13.11 -7.04
CA LEU A 105 5.17 12.15 -5.95
C LEU A 105 6.44 11.98 -5.11
N GLU A 106 7.62 11.94 -5.72
CA GLU A 106 8.88 11.90 -4.96
C GLU A 106 9.09 13.18 -4.14
N LEU A 107 8.76 14.35 -4.70
CA LEU A 107 8.82 15.63 -4.00
C LEU A 107 7.83 15.66 -2.82
N ILE A 108 6.58 15.23 -3.04
CA ILE A 108 5.55 15.15 -1.99
C ILE A 108 5.97 14.17 -0.89
N MET A 109 6.52 13.00 -1.26
CA MET A 109 6.99 12.02 -0.28
C MET A 109 8.20 12.55 0.49
N THR A 110 9.11 13.26 -0.17
CA THR A 110 10.26 13.91 0.49
C THR A 110 9.79 15.00 1.46
N GLN A 111 8.88 15.88 1.03
CA GLN A 111 8.31 16.93 1.89
C GLN A 111 7.51 16.34 3.07
N ALA A 112 6.78 15.25 2.84
CA ALA A 112 6.08 14.53 3.88
C ALA A 112 7.04 13.88 4.89
N LYS A 113 8.20 13.39 4.44
CA LYS A 113 9.26 12.87 5.34
C LYS A 113 9.76 13.98 6.27
N GLU A 114 10.08 15.15 5.73
CA GLU A 114 10.52 16.32 6.50
C GLU A 114 9.45 16.76 7.51
N PHE A 115 8.18 16.78 7.10
CA PHE A 115 7.07 17.09 8.01
C PHE A 115 6.97 16.09 9.17
N VAL A 116 7.11 14.79 8.89
CA VAL A 116 7.09 13.73 9.92
C VAL A 116 8.29 13.85 10.86
N HIS A 117 9.45 14.23 10.34
CA HIS A 117 10.64 14.47 11.14
C HIS A 117 10.46 15.69 12.06
N ALA A 118 9.96 16.80 11.54
CA ALA A 118 9.75 18.04 12.30
C ALA A 118 8.63 17.95 13.34
N SER A 119 7.57 17.17 13.07
CA SER A 119 6.39 17.07 13.95
C SER A 119 6.60 16.13 15.14
N PHE A 120 7.60 15.25 15.08
CA PHE A 120 7.88 14.27 16.13
C PHE A 120 9.39 14.22 16.42
N PRO A 121 9.97 15.28 17.04
CA PRO A 121 11.35 15.25 17.50
C PRO A 121 11.48 14.14 18.53
N GLY A 122 12.49 13.27 18.35
CA GLY A 122 12.67 12.03 19.12
C GLY A 122 12.55 12.23 20.63
N SER A 123 11.81 11.33 21.27
CA SER A 123 11.82 11.11 22.73
C SER A 123 12.93 10.14 23.10
#